data_AF-A0A935XGH4-F1
#
_entry.id   AF-A0A935XGH4-F1
#
_cell.length_a   1.000
_cell.length_b   1.000
_cell.length_c   1.000
_cell.angle_alpha   90.00
_cell.angle_beta   90.00
_cell.angle_gamma   90.00
#
_symmetry.space_group_name_H-M   'P 1'
#
loop_
_entity.id
_entity.type
_entity.pdbx_description
1 polymer ?
#
loop_
_entity_poly.entity_id
_entity_poly.type
_entity_poly.pdbx_seq_one_letter_code
_entity_poly.pdbx_strand_id
1 'polypeptide(L)'
;MDGAADPPTIEPSFRHLRGERSLTSIDLRDALAQSHRQAFAWAVRCCQGDQGEAEDVLHTAYCKVLDGKARFEGRSSFTTWFFGVVRRTAQEQARWRWLRVARLERWWQDASVDGKGEDEVEADADDRVAGLQAALPRLSPRQQEVLHLVFYQGLTIQESAEVLGLPVGTARTHYERGKARLRHLLLDEELS
;
A
#
# COMPACT_ATOMS: atom_id res chain seq x y z
N MET A 1 24.40 20.28 -20.59
CA MET A 1 24.80 19.30 -19.56
C MET A 1 23.79 19.41 -18.44
N ASP A 2 22.70 18.66 -18.55
CA ASP A 2 21.58 18.70 -17.62
C ASP A 2 21.92 17.90 -16.36
N GLY A 3 22.13 18.62 -15.26
CA GLY A 3 22.17 18.06 -13.92
C GLY A 3 20.75 17.80 -13.44
N ALA A 4 20.27 16.57 -13.62
CA ALA A 4 19.04 16.11 -12.98
C ALA A 4 19.27 16.08 -11.46
N ALA A 5 18.69 17.05 -10.75
CA ALA A 5 18.63 17.04 -9.30
C ALA A 5 17.73 15.89 -8.85
N ASP A 6 18.30 14.93 -8.11
CA ASP A 6 17.54 13.90 -7.42
C ASP A 6 16.52 14.55 -6.48
N PRO A 7 15.27 14.05 -6.42
CA PRO A 7 14.29 14.55 -5.47
C PRO A 7 14.74 14.27 -4.02
N PRO A 8 14.39 15.14 -3.05
CA PRO A 8 14.81 14.99 -1.66
C PRO A 8 14.32 13.65 -1.11
N THR A 9 15.28 12.81 -0.72
CA THR A 9 15.01 11.54 -0.02
C THR A 9 14.53 11.89 1.39
N ILE A 10 13.22 11.84 1.62
CA ILE A 10 12.67 11.82 2.98
C ILE A 10 13.07 10.46 3.56
N GLU A 11 14.10 10.42 4.40
CA GLU A 11 14.51 9.19 5.06
C GLU A 11 13.55 8.85 6.20
N PRO A 12 12.78 7.74 6.13
CA PRO A 12 12.13 7.21 7.31
C PRO A 12 13.20 6.67 8.27
N SER A 13 13.08 7.00 9.56
CA SER A 13 14.04 6.70 10.63
C SER A 13 14.37 5.22 10.87
N PHE A 14 13.82 4.29 10.09
CA PHE A 14 13.96 2.83 10.26
C PHE A 14 15.01 2.17 9.36
N ARG A 15 15.72 2.93 8.53
CA ARG A 15 16.76 2.38 7.63
C ARG A 15 17.89 1.64 8.38
N HIS A 16 17.98 1.82 9.70
CA HIS A 16 19.00 1.23 10.58
C HIS A 16 18.64 -0.16 11.15
N LEU A 17 17.42 -0.67 10.97
CA LEU A 17 17.05 -2.04 11.42
C LEU A 17 17.39 -3.12 10.37
N ARG A 18 18.36 -2.85 9.49
CA ARG A 18 18.87 -3.82 8.52
C ARG A 18 20.09 -4.52 9.13
N GLY A 19 19.88 -5.64 9.82
CA GLY A 19 20.97 -6.50 10.30
C GLY A 19 20.64 -7.31 11.55
N GLU A 20 20.53 -8.64 11.37
CA GLU A 20 20.89 -9.74 12.29
C GLU A 20 20.39 -9.77 13.75
N ARG A 21 19.55 -8.83 14.21
CA ARG A 21 18.92 -8.92 15.53
C ARG A 21 17.54 -9.53 15.42
N SER A 22 17.35 -10.68 16.07
CA SER A 22 16.02 -11.13 16.47
C SER A 22 15.41 -10.03 17.34
N LEU A 23 14.39 -9.34 16.83
CA LEU A 23 13.66 -8.34 17.60
C LEU A 23 12.98 -9.03 18.77
N THR A 24 13.12 -8.49 19.98
CA THR A 24 12.38 -9.01 21.13
C THR A 24 10.89 -8.65 21.00
N SER A 25 10.02 -9.28 21.81
CA SER A 25 8.59 -8.97 21.77
C SER A 25 8.27 -7.51 22.11
N ILE A 26 9.12 -6.82 22.89
CA ILE A 26 8.94 -5.41 23.25
C ILE A 26 9.34 -4.54 22.07
N ASP A 27 10.51 -4.79 21.48
CA ASP A 27 11.00 -4.06 20.31
C ASP A 27 10.03 -4.16 19.11
N LEU A 28 9.37 -5.32 18.94
CA LEU A 28 8.37 -5.53 17.90
C LEU A 28 7.13 -4.64 18.10
N ARG A 29 6.62 -4.52 19.33
CA ARG A 29 5.45 -3.67 19.61
C ARG A 29 5.76 -2.21 19.33
N ASP A 30 6.94 -1.76 19.75
CA ASP A 30 7.38 -0.39 19.52
C ASP A 30 7.57 -0.09 18.03
N ALA A 31 8.17 -1.03 17.28
CA ALA A 31 8.32 -0.88 15.83
C ALA A 31 6.97 -0.82 15.09
N LEU A 32 5.99 -1.64 15.51
CA LEU A 32 4.62 -1.60 14.96
C LEU A 32 3.92 -0.27 15.27
N ALA A 33 4.05 0.22 16.51
CA ALA A 33 3.46 1.49 16.94
C ALA A 33 4.02 2.68 16.16
N GLN A 34 5.35 2.74 16.00
CA GLN A 34 6.00 3.83 15.27
C GLN A 34 5.66 3.81 13.77
N SER A 35 5.43 2.63 13.21
CA SER A 35 5.06 2.46 11.79
C SER A 35 3.56 2.63 11.54
N HIS A 36 2.74 2.82 12.57
CA HIS A 36 1.27 2.74 12.48
C HIS A 36 0.68 3.66 11.42
N ARG A 37 1.00 4.96 11.46
CA ARG A 37 0.42 5.95 10.53
C ARG A 37 0.71 5.60 9.06
N GLN A 38 1.94 5.19 8.78
CA GLN A 38 2.40 4.79 7.44
C GLN A 38 1.74 3.49 6.99
N ALA A 39 1.69 2.50 7.88
CA ALA A 39 1.05 1.21 7.62
C ALA A 39 -0.46 1.34 7.41
N PHE A 40 -1.13 2.23 8.14
CA PHE A 40 -2.55 2.51 7.96
C PHE A 40 -2.82 3.15 6.61
N ALA A 41 -2.06 4.18 6.22
CA ALA A 41 -2.18 4.77 4.88
C ALA A 41 -1.95 3.75 3.75
N TRP A 42 -1.01 2.82 3.95
CA TRP A 42 -0.80 1.71 3.02
C TRP A 42 -1.95 0.69 3.02
N ALA A 43 -2.53 0.38 4.18
CA ALA A 43 -3.69 -0.50 4.31
C ALA A 43 -4.92 0.08 3.61
N VAL A 44 -5.22 1.37 3.80
CA VAL A 44 -6.28 2.09 3.09
C VAL A 44 -6.10 1.99 1.59
N ARG A 45 -4.86 2.19 1.11
CA ARG A 45 -4.56 2.02 -0.32
C ARG A 45 -4.80 0.58 -0.79
N CYS A 46 -4.41 -0.42 -0.02
CA CYS A 46 -4.65 -1.83 -0.35
C CYS A 46 -6.15 -2.18 -0.37
N CYS A 47 -6.96 -1.49 0.45
CA CYS A 47 -8.41 -1.67 0.56
C CYS A 47 -9.19 -0.69 -0.32
N GLN A 48 -8.56 -0.09 -1.33
CA GLN A 48 -9.21 0.79 -2.31
C GLN A 48 -9.94 2.00 -1.70
N GLY A 49 -9.46 2.49 -0.54
CA GLY A 49 -10.04 3.66 0.13
C GLY A 49 -10.92 3.32 1.33
N ASP A 50 -11.35 2.06 1.49
CA ASP A 50 -12.15 1.64 2.64
C ASP A 50 -11.32 1.68 3.93
N GLN A 51 -11.64 2.64 4.81
CA GLN A 51 -10.94 2.83 6.08
C GLN A 51 -11.28 1.75 7.10
N GLY A 52 -12.53 1.28 7.16
CA GLY A 52 -12.94 0.24 8.10
C GLY A 52 -12.25 -1.08 7.79
N GLU A 53 -12.18 -1.44 6.51
CA GLU A 53 -11.40 -2.60 6.08
C GLU A 53 -9.90 -2.43 6.33
N ALA A 54 -9.37 -1.21 6.17
CA ALA A 54 -7.97 -0.94 6.45
C ALA A 54 -7.63 -1.13 7.94
N GLU A 55 -8.51 -0.71 8.85
CA GLU A 55 -8.37 -0.95 10.29
C GLU A 55 -8.34 -2.44 10.60
N ASP A 56 -9.29 -3.21 10.05
CA ASP A 56 -9.37 -4.66 10.24
C ASP A 56 -8.15 -5.40 9.68
N VAL A 57 -7.66 -4.98 8.51
CA VAL A 57 -6.44 -5.50 7.89
C VAL A 57 -5.23 -5.23 8.78
N LEU A 58 -5.10 -3.99 9.29
CA LEU A 58 -3.96 -3.59 10.10
C LEU A 58 -3.97 -4.30 11.45
N HIS A 59 -5.14 -4.40 12.10
CA HIS A 59 -5.32 -5.18 13.32
C HIS A 59 -4.91 -6.64 13.08
N THR A 60 -5.43 -7.27 12.03
CA THR A 60 -5.10 -8.66 11.69
C THR A 60 -3.60 -8.83 11.43
N ALA A 61 -2.97 -7.87 10.74
CA ALA A 61 -1.54 -7.88 10.49
C ALA A 61 -0.75 -7.80 11.81
N TYR A 62 -1.13 -6.93 12.74
CA TYR A 62 -0.52 -6.85 14.07
C TYR A 62 -0.65 -8.16 14.85
N CYS A 63 -1.84 -8.77 14.89
CA CYS A 63 -2.02 -10.07 15.54
C CYS A 63 -1.13 -11.14 14.90
N LYS A 64 -1.05 -11.21 13.57
CA LYS A 64 -0.17 -12.17 12.89
C LYS A 64 1.30 -11.99 13.30
N VAL A 65 1.76 -10.75 13.44
CA VAL A 65 3.13 -10.44 13.86
C VAL A 65 3.36 -10.82 15.33
N LEU A 66 2.48 -10.36 16.23
CA LEU A 66 2.64 -10.56 17.67
C LEU A 66 2.42 -12.03 18.09
N ASP A 67 1.54 -12.76 17.40
CA ASP A 67 1.34 -14.21 17.60
C ASP A 67 2.48 -15.05 16.97
N GLY A 68 3.43 -14.42 16.27
CA GLY A 68 4.52 -15.11 15.59
C GLY A 68 4.11 -15.93 14.36
N LYS A 69 2.91 -15.71 13.83
CA LYS A 69 2.42 -16.29 12.56
C LYS A 69 3.08 -15.65 11.34
N ALA A 70 3.49 -14.38 11.47
CA ALA A 70 4.35 -13.67 10.53
C ALA A 70 5.63 -13.25 11.27
N ARG A 71 6.76 -13.83 10.89
CA ARG A 71 8.05 -13.59 11.57
C ARG A 71 8.95 -12.70 10.72
N PHE A 72 9.57 -11.73 11.38
CA PHE A 72 10.61 -10.91 10.78
C PHE A 72 11.96 -11.63 10.89
N GLU A 73 12.59 -11.87 9.74
CA GLU A 73 13.84 -12.64 9.64
C GLU A 73 15.05 -11.77 9.30
N GLY A 74 14.92 -10.43 9.32
CA GLY A 74 16.03 -9.52 9.03
C GLY A 74 16.50 -9.50 7.57
N ARG A 75 15.78 -10.16 6.66
CA ARG A 75 16.12 -10.22 5.22
C ARG A 75 15.86 -8.92 4.46
N SER A 76 15.08 -8.01 5.04
CA SER A 76 14.79 -6.67 4.53
C SER A 76 14.61 -5.71 5.71
N SER A 77 14.32 -4.43 5.45
CA SER A 77 13.93 -3.52 6.54
C SER A 77 12.62 -3.98 7.18
N PHE A 78 12.41 -3.65 8.46
CA PHE A 78 11.14 -3.95 9.14
C PHE A 78 9.94 -3.38 8.38
N THR A 79 10.02 -2.13 7.92
CA THR A 79 8.95 -1.45 7.18
C THR A 79 8.62 -2.16 5.86
N THR A 80 9.64 -2.54 5.08
CA THR A 80 9.47 -3.30 3.83
C THR A 80 8.78 -4.63 4.09
N TRP A 81 9.27 -5.39 5.07
CA TRP A 81 8.66 -6.66 5.44
C TRP A 81 7.21 -6.48 5.92
N PHE A 82 6.98 -5.53 6.83
CA PHE A 82 5.68 -5.31 7.45
C PHE A 82 4.63 -4.85 6.43
N PHE A 83 4.99 -3.99 5.47
CA PHE A 83 4.07 -3.61 4.39
C PHE A 83 3.74 -4.77 3.46
N GLY A 84 4.66 -5.71 3.26
CA GLY A 84 4.37 -6.97 2.60
C GLY A 84 3.35 -7.81 3.37
N VAL A 85 3.44 -7.85 4.71
CA VAL A 85 2.46 -8.54 5.59
C VAL A 85 1.09 -7.87 5.50
N VAL A 86 1.02 -6.53 5.57
CA VAL A 86 -0.22 -5.75 5.41
C VAL A 86 -0.87 -6.03 4.06
N ARG A 87 -0.11 -5.91 2.96
CA ARG A 87 -0.60 -6.15 1.60
C ARG A 87 -1.16 -7.57 1.43
N ARG A 88 -0.43 -8.58 1.92
CA ARG A 88 -0.88 -9.98 1.85
C ARG A 88 -2.17 -10.19 2.65
N THR A 89 -2.26 -9.57 3.83
CA THR A 89 -3.45 -9.65 4.68
C THR A 89 -4.66 -8.99 4.01
N ALA A 90 -4.49 -7.84 3.37
CA ALA A 90 -5.53 -7.21 2.57
C ALA A 90 -6.01 -8.11 1.42
N GLN A 91 -5.08 -8.70 0.66
CA GLN A 91 -5.42 -9.62 -0.43
C GLN A 91 -6.13 -10.89 0.05
N GLU A 92 -5.71 -11.45 1.19
CA GLU A 92 -6.39 -12.58 1.82
C GLU A 92 -7.83 -12.20 2.17
N GLN A 93 -8.03 -11.11 2.92
CA GLN A 93 -9.38 -10.68 3.32
C GLN A 93 -10.27 -10.35 2.11
N ALA A 94 -9.76 -9.63 1.11
CA ALA A 94 -10.48 -9.34 -0.13
C ALA A 94 -10.88 -10.63 -0.87
N ARG A 95 -9.98 -11.63 -0.92
CA ARG A 95 -10.29 -12.95 -1.50
C ARG A 95 -11.39 -13.66 -0.71
N TRP A 96 -11.32 -13.66 0.62
CA TRP A 96 -12.36 -14.27 1.46
C TRP A 96 -13.71 -13.56 1.32
N ARG A 97 -13.71 -12.23 1.21
CA ARG A 97 -14.91 -11.43 0.94
C ARG A 97 -15.49 -11.76 -0.42
N TRP A 98 -14.68 -11.76 -1.48
CA TRP A 98 -15.14 -12.16 -2.81
C TRP A 98 -15.70 -13.59 -2.81
N LEU A 99 -15.07 -14.53 -2.12
CA LEU A 99 -15.60 -15.91 -1.99
C LEU A 99 -16.91 -15.96 -1.19
N ARG A 100 -17.08 -15.12 -0.16
CA ARG A 100 -18.33 -15.00 0.61
C ARG A 100 -19.43 -14.38 -0.24
N VAL A 101 -19.14 -13.30 -0.96
CA VAL A 101 -20.07 -12.65 -1.91
C VAL A 101 -20.44 -13.64 -3.01
N ALA A 102 -19.49 -14.32 -3.65
CA ALA A 102 -19.77 -15.31 -4.68
C ALA A 102 -20.58 -16.52 -4.16
N ARG A 103 -20.38 -16.92 -2.90
CA ARG A 103 -21.20 -17.97 -2.26
C ARG A 103 -22.60 -17.46 -1.94
N LEU A 104 -22.71 -16.23 -1.46
CA LEU A 104 -23.99 -15.57 -1.17
C LEU A 104 -24.77 -15.33 -2.46
N GLU A 105 -24.13 -14.86 -3.53
CA GLU A 105 -24.69 -14.75 -4.88
C GLU A 105 -25.13 -16.11 -5.41
N ARG A 106 -24.34 -17.18 -5.23
CA ARG A 106 -24.76 -18.54 -5.64
C ARG A 106 -25.98 -19.03 -4.86
N TRP A 107 -26.07 -18.72 -3.56
CA TRP A 107 -27.23 -19.02 -2.73
C TRP A 107 -28.44 -18.12 -3.07
N TRP A 108 -28.20 -16.85 -3.41
CA TRP A 108 -29.20 -15.87 -3.83
C TRP A 108 -29.72 -16.15 -5.25
N GLN A 109 -28.90 -16.69 -6.15
CA GLN A 109 -29.31 -17.15 -7.47
C GLN A 109 -30.28 -18.35 -7.39
N ASP A 110 -30.23 -19.15 -6.32
CA ASP A 110 -31.24 -20.17 -6.00
C ASP A 110 -32.54 -19.57 -5.41
N ALA A 111 -32.59 -18.26 -5.08
CA ALA A 111 -33.73 -17.59 -4.44
C ALA A 111 -34.33 -16.39 -5.22
N SER A 112 -33.54 -15.77 -6.10
CA SER A 112 -33.79 -14.67 -7.06
C SER A 112 -34.28 -13.28 -6.55
N VAL A 113 -33.58 -12.27 -7.12
CA VAL A 113 -33.91 -10.85 -7.45
C VAL A 113 -33.46 -9.69 -6.49
N ASP A 114 -32.76 -8.71 -7.11
CA ASP A 114 -32.35 -7.32 -6.73
C ASP A 114 -31.40 -7.10 -5.52
N GLY A 115 -30.44 -6.16 -5.48
CA GLY A 115 -30.04 -4.99 -6.31
C GLY A 115 -28.77 -4.32 -5.71
N LYS A 116 -28.17 -3.36 -6.45
CA LYS A 116 -26.80 -2.77 -6.30
C LYS A 116 -26.60 -1.73 -5.16
N GLY A 117 -25.33 -1.47 -4.82
CA GLY A 117 -24.86 -0.21 -4.21
C GLY A 117 -23.32 -0.09 -4.18
N GLU A 118 -22.77 1.00 -4.69
CA GLU A 118 -21.37 1.45 -4.60
C GLU A 118 -21.34 2.75 -3.79
N ASP A 119 -20.40 2.92 -2.87
CA ASP A 119 -20.17 4.19 -2.18
C ASP A 119 -18.71 4.63 -2.29
N GLU A 120 -18.56 5.89 -2.71
CA GLU A 120 -17.33 6.63 -2.96
C GLU A 120 -16.94 7.42 -1.69
N VAL A 121 -15.63 7.51 -1.38
CA VAL A 121 -15.16 8.25 -0.20
C VAL A 121 -14.18 9.33 -0.63
N GLU A 122 -14.55 10.57 -0.31
CA GLU A 122 -13.82 11.80 -0.54
C GLU A 122 -12.96 12.13 0.70
N ALA A 123 -11.73 12.62 0.50
CA ALA A 123 -10.94 13.23 1.56
C ALA A 123 -9.98 14.29 0.98
N ASP A 124 -10.08 15.49 1.54
CA ASP A 124 -9.29 16.68 1.23
C ASP A 124 -8.10 16.82 2.20
N ALA A 125 -6.92 17.19 1.67
CA ALA A 125 -5.94 18.09 2.32
C ALA A 125 -4.71 18.34 1.41
N ASP A 126 -4.52 19.62 1.08
CA ASP A 126 -3.34 20.29 0.48
C ASP A 126 -3.31 20.25 -1.06
N ASP A 127 -3.55 21.37 -1.75
CA ASP A 127 -3.87 21.48 -3.20
C ASP A 127 -2.94 20.67 -4.14
N ARG A 128 -1.66 20.46 -3.78
CA ARG A 128 -0.72 19.61 -4.55
C ARG A 128 -0.84 18.12 -4.23
N VAL A 129 -1.16 17.80 -2.99
CA VAL A 129 -1.46 16.43 -2.53
C VAL A 129 -2.84 16.01 -3.00
N ALA A 130 -3.82 16.93 -3.03
CA ALA A 130 -5.16 16.72 -3.58
C ALA A 130 -5.10 16.41 -5.08
N GLY A 131 -4.37 17.20 -5.88
CA GLY A 131 -4.18 16.91 -7.32
C GLY A 131 -3.50 15.55 -7.55
N LEU A 132 -2.52 15.19 -6.73
CA LEU A 132 -1.89 13.87 -6.79
C LEU A 132 -2.84 12.73 -6.37
N GLN A 133 -3.64 12.93 -5.32
CA GLN A 133 -4.65 11.98 -4.86
C GLN A 133 -5.78 11.79 -5.89
N ALA A 134 -6.17 12.82 -6.62
CA ALA A 134 -7.14 12.75 -7.71
C ALA A 134 -6.55 12.09 -8.97
N ALA A 135 -5.28 12.33 -9.28
CA ALA A 135 -4.63 11.78 -10.46
C ALA A 135 -4.19 10.31 -10.28
N LEU A 136 -3.89 9.86 -9.05
CA LEU A 136 -3.46 8.50 -8.76
C LEU A 136 -4.46 7.42 -9.19
N PRO A 137 -5.78 7.50 -8.86
CA PRO A 137 -6.80 6.56 -9.31
C PRO A 137 -6.83 6.33 -10.83
N ARG A 138 -6.38 7.31 -11.63
CA ARG A 138 -6.37 7.26 -13.10
C ARG A 138 -5.20 6.43 -13.68
N LEU A 139 -4.31 5.91 -12.84
CA LEU A 139 -3.21 5.01 -13.25
C LEU A 139 -3.63 3.54 -13.17
N SER A 140 -2.87 2.63 -13.78
CA SER A 140 -3.09 1.20 -13.52
C SER A 140 -2.77 0.83 -12.06
N PRO A 141 -3.43 -0.19 -11.47
CA PRO A 141 -3.23 -0.54 -10.05
C PRO A 141 -1.77 -0.75 -9.66
N ARG A 142 -0.97 -1.38 -10.52
CA ARG A 142 0.46 -1.62 -10.27
C ARG A 142 1.31 -0.35 -10.29
N GLN A 143 0.96 0.62 -11.13
CA GLN A 143 1.64 1.93 -11.12
C GLN A 143 1.31 2.67 -9.83
N GLN A 144 0.04 2.67 -9.42
CA GLN A 144 -0.38 3.31 -8.17
C GLN A 144 0.30 2.71 -6.95
N GLU A 145 0.33 1.36 -6.84
CA GLU A 145 1.00 0.66 -5.73
C GLU A 145 2.48 1.04 -5.63
N VAL A 146 3.23 1.01 -6.75
CA VAL A 146 4.66 1.35 -6.77
C VAL A 146 4.89 2.81 -6.40
N LEU A 147 4.09 3.73 -6.94
CA LEU A 147 4.23 5.16 -6.66
C LEU A 147 3.85 5.48 -5.21
N HIS A 148 2.86 4.80 -4.63
CA HIS A 148 2.49 4.95 -3.23
C HIS A 148 3.64 4.57 -2.31
N LEU A 149 4.23 3.39 -2.54
CA LEU A 149 5.35 2.90 -1.74
C LEU A 149 6.59 3.80 -1.85
N VAL A 150 6.85 4.37 -3.02
CA VAL A 150 7.99 5.28 -3.21
C VAL A 150 7.72 6.67 -2.61
N PHE A 151 6.61 7.32 -2.97
CA PHE A 151 6.38 8.71 -2.60
C PHE A 151 5.80 8.93 -1.21
N TYR A 152 4.84 8.09 -0.81
CA TYR A 152 4.17 8.26 0.49
C TYR A 152 4.88 7.50 1.60
N GLN A 153 5.57 6.42 1.25
CA GLN A 153 6.22 5.54 2.22
C GLN A 153 7.76 5.62 2.20
N GLY A 154 8.34 6.39 1.28
CA GLY A 154 9.79 6.61 1.20
C GLY A 154 10.61 5.38 0.87
N LEU A 155 9.99 4.32 0.32
CA LEU A 155 10.70 3.11 -0.08
C LEU A 155 11.45 3.31 -1.39
N THR A 156 12.58 2.60 -1.54
CA THR A 156 13.24 2.50 -2.84
C THR A 156 12.40 1.68 -3.83
N ILE A 157 12.69 1.80 -5.13
CA ILE A 157 12.05 0.95 -6.16
C ILE A 157 12.31 -0.53 -5.89
N GLN A 158 13.50 -0.87 -5.39
CA GLN A 158 13.85 -2.24 -5.03
C GLN A 158 13.02 -2.74 -3.85
N GLU A 159 12.94 -1.99 -2.75
CA GLU A 159 12.12 -2.35 -1.59
C GLU A 159 10.62 -2.42 -1.95
N SER A 160 10.16 -1.54 -2.84
CA SER A 160 8.79 -1.60 -3.36
C SER A 160 8.55 -2.87 -4.16
N ALA A 161 9.52 -3.30 -4.97
CA ALA A 161 9.43 -4.56 -5.71
C ALA A 161 9.32 -5.76 -4.75
N GLU A 162 10.06 -5.74 -3.65
CA GLU A 162 9.99 -6.76 -2.59
C GLU A 162 8.61 -6.79 -1.92
N VAL A 163 8.05 -5.63 -1.53
CA VAL A 163 6.69 -5.53 -0.95
C VAL A 163 5.63 -6.09 -1.90
N LEU A 164 5.75 -5.79 -3.19
CA LEU A 164 4.77 -6.15 -4.21
C LEU A 164 4.96 -7.56 -4.78
N GLY A 165 6.09 -8.22 -4.48
CA GLY A 165 6.46 -9.52 -5.05
C GLY A 165 6.73 -9.45 -6.56
N LEU A 166 7.35 -8.37 -7.03
CA LEU A 166 7.65 -8.13 -8.44
C LEU A 166 9.15 -8.20 -8.72
N PRO A 167 9.59 -8.55 -9.96
CA PRO A 167 10.96 -8.30 -10.38
C PRO A 167 11.28 -6.80 -10.34
N VAL A 168 12.49 -6.43 -9.89
CA VAL A 168 12.92 -5.02 -9.78
C VAL A 168 12.81 -4.28 -11.11
N GLY A 169 13.12 -4.93 -12.24
CA GLY A 169 12.95 -4.35 -13.58
C GLY A 169 11.49 -4.02 -13.92
N THR A 170 10.57 -4.89 -13.52
CA THR A 170 9.12 -4.69 -13.67
C THR A 170 8.63 -3.54 -12.79
N ALA A 171 9.04 -3.49 -11.53
CA ALA A 171 8.73 -2.38 -10.62
C ALA A 171 9.25 -1.04 -11.16
N ARG A 172 10.47 -1.01 -11.70
CA ARG A 172 11.04 0.18 -12.37
C ARG A 172 10.21 0.62 -13.57
N THR A 173 9.77 -0.32 -14.41
CA THR A 173 8.90 0.01 -15.55
C THR A 173 7.56 0.59 -15.11
N HIS A 174 6.94 0.03 -14.06
CA HIS A 174 5.71 0.61 -13.50
C HIS A 174 5.95 1.98 -12.88
N TYR A 175 7.06 2.18 -12.17
CA TYR A 175 7.44 3.48 -11.61
C TYR A 175 7.60 4.56 -12.70
N GLU A 176 8.39 4.30 -13.73
CA GLU A 176 8.64 5.29 -14.80
C GLU A 176 7.37 5.60 -15.59
N ARG A 177 6.59 4.57 -15.98
CA ARG A 177 5.31 4.77 -16.68
C ARG A 177 4.30 5.51 -15.82
N GLY A 178 4.23 5.19 -14.53
CA GLY A 178 3.36 5.88 -13.58
C GLY A 178 3.72 7.35 -13.43
N LYS A 179 5.00 7.68 -13.24
CA LYS A 179 5.48 9.07 -13.19
C LYS A 179 5.22 9.84 -14.48
N ALA A 180 5.48 9.23 -15.63
CA ALA A 180 5.21 9.86 -16.93
C ALA A 180 3.71 10.18 -17.08
N ARG A 181 2.85 9.25 -16.68
CA ARG A 181 1.39 9.46 -16.73
C ARG A 181 0.92 10.53 -15.74
N LEU A 182 1.41 10.51 -14.49
CA LEU A 182 1.10 11.56 -13.51
C LEU A 182 1.50 12.94 -14.00
N ARG A 183 2.69 13.09 -14.60
CA ARG A 183 3.12 14.37 -15.18
C ARG A 183 2.15 14.85 -16.25
N HIS A 184 1.69 13.96 -17.14
CA HIS A 184 0.71 14.34 -18.16
C HIS A 184 -0.63 14.77 -17.56
N LEU A 185 -1.11 14.05 -16.54
CA LEU A 185 -2.39 14.35 -15.90
C LEU A 185 -2.37 15.68 -15.15
N LEU A 186 -1.28 15.96 -14.42
CA LEU A 186 -1.13 17.21 -13.66
C LEU A 186 -0.90 18.42 -14.58
N LEU A 187 -0.18 18.26 -15.70
CA LEU A 187 0.04 19.34 -16.66
C LEU A 187 -1.23 19.66 -17.48
N ASP A 188 -2.07 18.67 -17.78
CA ASP A 188 -3.36 18.90 -18.47
C ASP A 188 -4.37 19.61 -17.54
N GLU A 189 -4.33 19.35 -16.24
CA GLU A 189 -5.20 19.99 -15.24
C GLU A 189 -4.77 21.43 -14.92
N GLU A 190 -3.48 21.78 -15.05
CA GLU A 190 -2.99 23.17 -14.91
C GLU A 190 -3.29 24.06 -16.14
N LEU A 191 -3.66 23.45 -17.28
CA LEU A 191 -3.93 24.14 -18.56
C LEU A 191 -5.43 24.27 -18.90
N SER A 192 -6.32 23.77 -18.04
CA SER A 192 -7.78 23.84 -18.19
C SER A 192 -8.43 24.77 -17.17
#